data_AF-A0A519HJH6-F1
#
_entry.id   AF-A0A519HJH6-F1
#
_cell.length_a   1.000
_cell.length_b   1.000
_cell.length_c   1.000
_cell.angle_alpha   90.00
_cell.angle_beta   90.00
_cell.angle_gamma   90.00
#
_symmetry.space_group_name_H-M   'P 1'
#
loop_
_entity.id
_entity.type
_entity.pdbx_description
1 polymer ?
#
loop_
_entity_poly.entity_id
_entity_poly.type
_entity_poly.pdbx_seq_one_letter_code
_entity_poly.pdbx_strand_id
1 'polypeptide(L)'
;MKYLVLSLVVLAAGAAPAAAENWHPFSRSPNNVFMADVDSITANGDITSVRVVTAPRHGTAGDYSHSIETYEFQCAVHKWRTAGSVEYGPDGVETDRYPEEGAAWEEVRPNTSPEFLNAIVCEGARANPPVWASIKEFVDAGRP
;
A
#
# COMPACT_ATOMS: atom_id res chain seq x y z
N MET A 1 24.44 -55.92 -10.24
CA MET A 1 23.83 -55.26 -9.06
C MET A 1 23.64 -53.79 -9.39
N LYS A 2 22.39 -53.33 -9.30
CA LYS A 2 21.91 -51.97 -9.60
C LYS A 2 22.41 -51.00 -8.53
N TYR A 3 23.17 -49.97 -8.90
CA TYR A 3 23.43 -48.83 -8.02
C TYR A 3 22.38 -47.76 -8.32
N LEU A 4 21.43 -47.61 -7.40
CA LEU A 4 20.39 -46.58 -7.46
C LEU A 4 21.03 -45.23 -7.16
N VAL A 5 20.93 -44.32 -8.13
CA VAL A 5 21.23 -42.89 -7.97
C VAL A 5 20.06 -42.26 -7.22
N LEU A 6 20.32 -41.71 -6.03
CA LEU A 6 19.37 -40.88 -5.28
C LEU A 6 19.91 -39.45 -5.26
N SER A 7 19.49 -38.66 -6.25
CA SER A 7 19.73 -37.23 -6.31
C SER A 7 18.72 -36.51 -5.42
N LEU A 8 19.17 -35.95 -4.29
CA LEU A 8 18.39 -34.99 -3.52
C LEU A 8 18.41 -33.65 -4.25
N VAL A 9 17.29 -33.28 -4.87
CA VAL A 9 17.03 -31.89 -5.28
C VAL A 9 16.42 -31.18 -4.09
N VAL A 10 17.23 -30.37 -3.38
CA VAL A 10 16.73 -29.43 -2.37
C VAL A 10 16.13 -28.25 -3.12
N LEU A 11 14.80 -28.21 -3.21
CA LEU A 11 14.06 -27.00 -3.59
C LEU A 11 14.21 -25.98 -2.45
N ALA A 12 15.20 -25.10 -2.58
CA ALA A 12 15.24 -23.88 -1.79
C ALA A 12 14.09 -22.99 -2.27
N ALA A 13 12.93 -23.12 -1.62
CA ALA A 13 11.90 -22.09 -1.67
C ALA A 13 12.49 -20.84 -1.03
N GLY A 14 13.01 -19.93 -1.85
CA GLY A 14 13.40 -18.61 -1.40
C GLY A 14 12.14 -17.91 -0.88
N ALA A 15 11.96 -17.88 0.43
CA ALA A 15 11.08 -16.91 1.05
C ALA A 15 11.68 -15.54 0.72
N ALA A 16 11.14 -14.87 -0.30
CA ALA A 16 11.42 -13.46 -0.48
C ALA A 16 11.03 -12.79 0.85
N PRO A 17 11.92 -11.99 1.46
CA PRO A 17 11.51 -11.21 2.62
C PRO A 17 10.28 -10.40 2.22
N ALA A 18 9.22 -10.48 3.02
CA ALA A 18 8.09 -9.57 2.85
C ALA A 18 8.67 -8.15 2.83
N ALA A 19 8.34 -7.37 1.80
CA ALA A 19 8.77 -5.98 1.75
C ALA A 19 8.35 -5.31 3.07
N ALA A 20 9.26 -4.62 3.73
CA ALA A 20 8.93 -3.89 4.94
C ALA A 20 7.86 -2.85 4.58
N GLU A 21 6.73 -2.88 5.28
CA GLU A 21 5.67 -1.90 5.13
C GLU A 21 5.77 -0.89 6.28
N ASN A 22 5.44 0.36 6.01
CA ASN A 22 5.39 1.40 7.04
C ASN A 22 4.24 2.38 6.75
N TRP A 23 3.11 2.15 7.39
CA TRP A 23 1.85 2.82 7.11
C TRP A 23 1.67 4.09 7.95
N HIS A 24 1.71 5.24 7.28
CA HIS A 24 1.53 6.56 7.88
C HIS A 24 0.13 7.12 7.58
N PRO A 25 -0.72 7.40 8.59
CA PRO A 25 -2.04 7.98 8.37
C PRO A 25 -1.92 9.43 7.92
N PHE A 26 -2.67 9.80 6.88
CA PHE A 26 -2.66 11.17 6.35
C PHE A 26 -4.05 11.79 6.19
N SER A 27 -5.09 10.95 6.13
CA SER A 27 -6.47 11.41 6.06
C SER A 27 -7.40 10.43 6.76
N ARG A 28 -8.54 10.92 7.23
CA ARG A 28 -9.57 10.14 7.93
C ARG A 28 -10.94 10.64 7.50
N SER A 29 -11.85 9.70 7.27
CA SER A 29 -13.29 9.93 7.20
C SER A 29 -13.98 9.29 8.40
N PRO A 30 -15.30 9.46 8.58
CA PRO A 30 -16.03 8.75 9.63
C PRO A 30 -15.80 7.23 9.57
N ASN A 31 -15.76 6.65 8.36
CA ASN A 31 -15.73 5.20 8.16
C ASN A 31 -14.36 4.63 7.82
N ASN A 32 -13.43 5.43 7.28
CA ASN A 32 -12.15 4.94 6.77
C ASN A 32 -10.98 5.75 7.28
N VAL A 33 -9.82 5.09 7.41
CA VAL A 33 -8.51 5.74 7.50
C VAL A 33 -7.79 5.53 6.18
N PHE A 34 -7.07 6.57 5.74
CA PHE A 34 -6.20 6.52 4.57
C PHE A 34 -4.76 6.63 5.04
N MET A 35 -3.92 5.67 4.65
CA MET A 35 -2.53 5.61 5.08
C MET A 35 -1.62 5.36 3.89
N ALA A 36 -0.48 6.02 3.85
CA ALA A 36 0.54 5.80 2.84
C ALA A 36 1.59 4.84 3.37
N ASP A 37 1.95 3.81 2.58
CA ASP A 37 3.11 2.97 2.85
C ASP A 37 4.38 3.71 2.40
N VAL A 38 5.04 4.39 3.34
CA VAL A 38 6.16 5.28 2.99
C VAL A 38 7.39 4.54 2.49
N ASP A 39 7.50 3.24 2.81
CA ASP A 39 8.60 2.39 2.34
C ASP A 39 8.32 1.85 0.92
N SER A 40 7.07 1.95 0.43
CA SER A 40 6.72 1.68 -0.97
C SER A 40 7.00 2.83 -1.93
N ILE A 41 7.45 4.00 -1.43
CA ILE A 41 7.71 5.17 -2.27
C ILE A 41 8.88 4.87 -3.20
N THR A 42 8.64 4.86 -4.51
CA THR A 42 9.69 4.63 -5.52
C THR A 42 9.61 5.65 -6.64
N ALA A 43 10.77 6.15 -7.08
CA ALA A 43 10.88 7.06 -8.22
C ALA A 43 11.34 6.31 -9.47
N ASN A 44 10.66 6.53 -10.58
CA ASN A 44 10.99 6.01 -11.90
C ASN A 44 10.87 7.13 -12.94
N GLY A 45 12.01 7.76 -13.26
CA GLY A 45 12.03 8.97 -14.08
C GLY A 45 11.29 10.10 -13.39
N ASP A 46 10.31 10.70 -14.08
CA ASP A 46 9.52 11.83 -13.58
C ASP A 46 8.32 11.39 -12.71
N ILE A 47 8.11 10.09 -12.54
CA ILE A 47 6.98 9.53 -11.80
C ILE A 47 7.45 8.98 -10.47
N THR A 48 6.79 9.37 -9.39
CA THR A 48 6.96 8.76 -8.05
C THR A 48 5.69 8.01 -7.68
N SER A 49 5.80 6.73 -7.37
CA SER A 49 4.67 5.89 -6.97
C SER A 49 4.64 5.66 -5.46
N VAL A 50 3.45 5.39 -4.92
CA VAL A 50 3.23 5.02 -3.52
C VAL A 50 1.98 4.15 -3.39
N ARG A 51 1.99 3.19 -2.45
CA ARG A 51 0.80 2.43 -2.05
C ARG A 51 0.03 3.19 -0.97
N VAL A 52 -1.29 3.27 -1.14
CA VAL A 52 -2.21 3.86 -0.17
C VAL A 52 -3.26 2.83 0.21
N VAL A 53 -3.42 2.59 1.50
CA VAL A 53 -4.50 1.75 2.02
C VAL A 53 -5.72 2.61 2.31
N THR A 54 -6.90 2.09 1.94
CA THR A 54 -8.17 2.48 2.54
C THR A 54 -8.61 1.36 3.48
N ALA A 55 -8.54 1.61 4.78
CA ALA A 55 -8.93 0.63 5.80
C ALA A 55 -10.17 1.11 6.58
N PRO A 56 -11.17 0.24 6.81
CA PRO A 56 -12.30 0.57 7.67
C PRO A 56 -11.86 0.90 9.10
N ARG A 57 -12.50 1.89 9.71
CA ARG A 57 -12.31 2.28 11.13
C ARG A 57 -13.22 1.50 12.08
N HIS A 58 -14.19 0.79 11.53
CA HIS A 58 -15.16 0.00 12.27
C HIS A 58 -15.36 -1.34 11.57
N GLY A 59 -15.68 -2.39 12.33
CA GLY A 59 -15.89 -3.73 11.79
C GLY A 59 -15.69 -4.80 12.85
N THR A 60 -15.83 -6.06 12.43
CA THR A 60 -15.58 -7.22 13.28
C THR A 60 -14.10 -7.30 13.64
N ALA A 61 -13.80 -7.68 14.88
CA ALA A 61 -12.42 -7.95 15.30
C ALA A 61 -11.83 -9.09 14.46
N GLY A 62 -10.62 -8.90 13.92
CA GLY A 62 -9.97 -9.86 13.04
C GLY A 62 -10.48 -9.89 11.60
N ASP A 63 -11.36 -8.97 11.20
CA ASP A 63 -11.69 -8.73 9.80
C ASP A 63 -10.61 -7.86 9.14
N TYR A 64 -9.73 -8.43 8.33
CA TYR A 64 -8.65 -7.68 7.70
C TYR A 64 -9.02 -7.09 6.34
N SER A 65 -10.32 -6.95 6.02
CA SER A 65 -10.73 -6.39 4.74
C SER A 65 -10.26 -4.95 4.57
N HIS A 66 -9.61 -4.66 3.44
CA HIS A 66 -9.13 -3.34 3.05
C HIS A 66 -8.85 -3.30 1.55
N SER A 67 -8.65 -2.10 1.01
CA SER A 67 -8.13 -1.93 -0.35
C SER A 67 -6.80 -1.20 -0.33
N ILE A 68 -5.93 -1.51 -1.28
CA ILE A 68 -4.68 -0.79 -1.52
C ILE A 68 -4.69 -0.26 -2.95
N GLU A 69 -4.57 1.05 -3.09
CA GLU A 69 -4.48 1.74 -4.37
C GLU A 69 -3.06 2.26 -4.59
N THR A 70 -2.57 2.17 -5.82
CA THR A 70 -1.27 2.72 -6.19
C THR A 70 -1.49 4.12 -6.77
N TYR A 71 -0.91 5.11 -6.12
CA TYR A 71 -0.90 6.49 -6.59
C TYR A 71 0.42 6.77 -7.29
N GLU A 72 0.36 7.56 -8.34
CA GLU A 72 1.52 8.08 -9.05
C GLU A 72 1.47 9.60 -9.10
N PHE A 73 2.64 10.22 -8.91
CA PHE A 73 2.81 11.66 -8.89
C PHE A 73 3.91 12.10 -9.86
N GLN A 74 3.64 13.19 -10.57
CA GLN A 74 4.66 13.99 -11.25
C GLN A 74 4.97 15.21 -10.38
N CYS A 75 5.86 15.03 -9.39
CA CYS A 75 6.13 16.04 -8.37
C CYS A 75 6.55 17.41 -8.95
N ALA A 76 7.30 17.42 -10.06
CA ALA A 76 7.80 18.66 -10.68
C ALA A 76 6.70 19.54 -11.32
N VAL A 77 5.58 18.94 -11.73
CA VAL A 77 4.47 19.62 -12.40
C VAL A 77 3.15 19.52 -11.64
N HIS A 78 3.20 19.04 -10.39
CA HIS A 78 2.06 18.98 -9.46
C HIS A 78 0.84 18.19 -9.99
N LYS A 79 1.11 17.07 -10.66
CA LYS A 79 0.08 16.16 -11.19
C LYS A 79 0.07 14.82 -10.52
N TRP A 80 -1.07 14.16 -10.54
CA TRP A 80 -1.26 12.82 -9.98
C TRP A 80 -2.21 11.97 -10.80
N ARG A 81 -2.18 10.66 -10.57
CA ARG A 81 -3.17 9.68 -11.05
C ARG A 81 -3.16 8.42 -10.19
N THR A 82 -4.11 7.53 -10.41
CA THR A 82 -4.10 6.15 -9.93
C THR A 82 -3.49 5.22 -10.97
N ALA A 83 -2.86 4.13 -10.54
CA ALA A 83 -2.28 3.10 -11.40
C ALA A 83 -2.92 1.72 -11.18
N GLY A 84 -3.93 1.64 -10.31
CA GLY A 84 -4.70 0.44 -10.02
C GLY A 84 -4.87 0.18 -8.54
N SER A 85 -5.73 -0.79 -8.23
CA SER A 85 -6.09 -1.18 -6.87
C SER A 85 -6.06 -2.70 -6.66
N VAL A 86 -5.97 -3.08 -5.40
CA VAL A 86 -6.00 -4.46 -4.91
C VAL A 86 -6.97 -4.51 -3.74
N GLU A 87 -7.88 -5.48 -3.76
CA GLU A 87 -8.84 -5.71 -2.68
C GLU A 87 -8.41 -6.91 -1.85
N TYR A 88 -8.58 -6.80 -0.53
CA TYR A 88 -8.26 -7.84 0.44
C TYR A 88 -9.50 -8.22 1.23
N GLY A 89 -9.70 -9.52 1.42
CA GLY A 89 -10.84 -10.07 2.14
C GLY A 89 -10.64 -10.11 3.67
N PRO A 90 -11.61 -10.68 4.41
CA PRO A 90 -11.57 -10.69 5.87
C PRO A 90 -10.40 -11.47 6.49
N ASP A 91 -9.82 -12.41 5.75
CA ASP A 91 -8.61 -13.15 6.13
C ASP A 91 -7.31 -12.40 5.79
N GLY A 92 -7.40 -11.23 5.17
CA GLY A 92 -6.25 -10.44 4.73
C GLY A 92 -5.61 -10.96 3.44
N VAL A 93 -6.27 -11.89 2.75
CA VAL A 93 -5.82 -12.41 1.45
C VAL A 93 -6.40 -11.55 0.34
N GLU A 94 -5.59 -11.31 -0.69
CA GLU A 94 -6.03 -10.64 -1.92
C GLU A 94 -7.19 -11.40 -2.57
N THR A 95 -8.31 -10.71 -2.81
CA THR A 95 -9.48 -11.27 -3.50
C THR A 95 -9.53 -10.85 -4.95
N ASP A 96 -9.17 -9.59 -5.23
CA ASP A 96 -9.27 -8.98 -6.54
C ASP A 96 -8.15 -7.98 -6.80
N ARG A 97 -7.85 -7.77 -8.08
CA ARG A 97 -6.86 -6.80 -8.55
C ARG A 97 -7.35 -6.12 -9.81
N TYR A 98 -7.32 -4.79 -9.80
CA TYR A 98 -7.82 -3.94 -10.87
C TYR A 98 -6.68 -3.03 -11.35
N PRO A 99 -5.90 -3.44 -12.35
CA PRO A 99 -4.88 -2.57 -12.93
C PRO A 99 -5.54 -1.38 -13.65
N GLU A 100 -4.93 -0.20 -13.55
CA GLU A 100 -5.42 0.99 -14.24
C GLU A 100 -4.36 1.55 -15.18
N GLU A 101 -4.41 1.09 -16.44
CA GLU A 101 -3.49 1.56 -17.48
C GLU A 101 -3.99 2.84 -18.13
N GLY A 102 -3.11 3.83 -18.24
CA GLY A 102 -3.41 5.04 -19.01
C GLY A 102 -4.39 6.01 -18.32
N ALA A 103 -4.57 5.91 -17.00
CA ALA A 103 -5.28 6.91 -16.22
C ALA A 103 -4.76 8.32 -16.54
N ALA A 104 -5.68 9.27 -16.67
CA ALA A 104 -5.36 10.64 -16.99
C ALA A 104 -4.63 11.32 -15.83
N TRP A 105 -3.63 12.13 -16.15
CA TRP A 105 -2.98 12.97 -15.15
C TRP A 105 -3.88 14.14 -14.78
N GLU A 106 -4.18 14.26 -13.50
CA GLU A 106 -4.96 15.35 -12.93
C GLU A 106 -4.08 16.32 -12.15
N GLU A 107 -4.49 17.59 -12.10
CA GLU A 107 -3.89 18.56 -11.19
C GLU A 107 -4.17 18.14 -9.74
N VAL A 108 -3.17 18.27 -8.87
CA VAL A 108 -3.39 18.12 -7.42
C VAL A 108 -4.19 19.33 -6.93
N ARG A 109 -5.35 19.07 -6.32
CA ARG A 109 -6.31 20.10 -5.89
C ARG A 109 -6.18 20.36 -4.38
N PRO A 110 -6.25 21.62 -3.93
CA PRO A 110 -6.19 21.93 -2.49
C PRO A 110 -7.32 21.27 -1.71
N ASN A 111 -7.03 20.91 -0.46
CA ASN A 111 -7.93 20.24 0.49
C ASN A 111 -8.48 18.89 -0.01
N THR A 112 -7.64 18.10 -0.68
CA THR A 112 -8.00 16.76 -1.16
C THR A 112 -6.98 15.72 -0.72
N SER A 113 -7.38 14.44 -0.71
CA SER A 113 -6.46 13.34 -0.38
C SER A 113 -5.16 13.37 -1.24
N PRO A 114 -5.21 13.63 -2.56
CA PRO A 114 -4.01 13.81 -3.36
C PRO A 114 -3.07 14.93 -2.91
N GLU A 115 -3.58 16.06 -2.37
CA GLU A 115 -2.71 17.12 -1.84
C GLU A 115 -1.97 16.65 -0.59
N PHE A 116 -2.68 16.06 0.38
CA PHE A 116 -2.04 15.54 1.59
C PHE A 116 -1.03 14.45 1.27
N LEU A 117 -1.33 13.61 0.27
CA LEU A 117 -0.42 12.59 -0.20
C LEU A 117 0.78 13.19 -0.96
N ASN A 118 0.58 14.27 -1.72
CA ASN A 118 1.66 14.99 -2.41
C ASN A 118 2.71 15.49 -1.41
N ALA A 119 2.32 16.03 -0.26
CA ALA A 119 3.25 16.43 0.80
C ALA A 119 4.10 15.26 1.32
N ILE A 120 3.53 14.05 1.40
CA ILE A 120 4.25 12.84 1.84
C ILE A 120 5.23 12.34 0.78
N VAL A 121 4.76 12.26 -0.47
CA VAL A 121 5.48 11.66 -1.60
C VAL A 121 6.55 12.60 -2.14
N CYS A 122 6.21 13.87 -2.35
CA CYS A 122 7.07 14.85 -3.03
C CYS A 122 7.89 15.71 -2.05
N GLU A 123 7.38 15.96 -0.84
CA GLU A 123 8.03 16.86 0.14
C GLU A 123 8.61 16.11 1.35
N GLY A 124 8.32 14.83 1.49
CA GLY A 124 8.85 13.99 2.57
C GLY A 124 8.13 14.15 3.91
N ALA A 125 6.93 14.72 3.94
CA ALA A 125 6.13 14.79 5.15
C ALA A 125 5.84 13.39 5.71
N ARG A 126 5.73 13.28 7.05
CA ARG A 126 5.44 12.01 7.73
C ARG A 126 4.43 12.25 8.84
N ALA A 127 3.55 11.27 9.03
CA ALA A 127 2.62 11.28 10.16
C ALA A 127 3.36 11.30 11.51
N ASN A 128 2.80 12.00 12.49
CA ASN A 128 3.15 11.76 13.89
C ASN A 128 2.60 10.40 14.31
N PRO A 129 3.31 9.64 15.16
CA PRO A 129 2.83 8.36 15.67
C PRO A 129 1.39 8.44 16.24
N PRO A 130 0.59 7.38 16.11
CA PRO A 130 0.99 6.04 15.68
C PRO A 130 1.16 5.87 14.16
N VAL A 131 2.08 4.99 13.81
CA VAL A 131 2.29 4.40 12.47
C VAL A 131 2.30 2.89 12.64
N TRP A 132 2.07 2.13 11.57
CA TRP A 132 1.89 0.68 11.67
C TRP A 132 2.81 -0.07 10.71
N ALA A 133 3.43 -1.15 11.17
CA ALA A 133 4.30 -1.98 10.34
C ALA A 133 3.51 -2.93 9.42
N SER A 134 2.18 -3.01 9.58
CA SER A 134 1.26 -3.72 8.69
C SER A 134 -0.19 -3.28 8.90
N ILE A 135 -1.06 -3.55 7.92
CA ILE A 135 -2.51 -3.34 8.08
C ILE A 135 -3.09 -4.24 9.18
N LYS A 136 -2.55 -5.46 9.33
CA LYS A 136 -2.91 -6.37 10.41
C LYS A 136 -2.70 -5.74 11.79
N GLU A 137 -1.55 -5.08 12.00
CA GLU A 137 -1.25 -4.40 13.26
C GLU A 137 -2.24 -3.25 13.54
N PHE A 138 -2.59 -2.46 12.51
CA PHE A 138 -3.61 -1.42 12.63
C PHE A 138 -4.97 -1.99 13.07
N VAL A 139 -5.40 -3.11 12.46
CA VAL A 139 -6.66 -3.79 12.80
C VAL A 139 -6.61 -4.36 14.22
N ASP A 140 -5.52 -5.03 14.58
CA ASP A 140 -5.32 -5.66 15.90
C ASP A 140 -5.25 -4.62 17.02
N ALA A 141 -4.77 -3.40 16.73
CA ALA A 141 -4.78 -2.26 17.65
C ALA A 141 -6.17 -1.62 17.84
N GLY A 142 -7.20 -2.14 17.18
CA GLY A 142 -8.58 -1.67 17.33
C GLY A 142 -8.94 -0.48 16.43
N ARG A 143 -8.20 -0.27 15.33
CA ARG A 143 -8.49 0.75 14.30
C ARG A 143 -8.62 2.20 14.83
N PRO A 144 -7.64 2.70 15.60
CA PRO A 144 -7.71 4.01 16.23
C PRO A 144 -7.81 5.17 15.22
#